data_AF-R5LRU9-F1
#
_entry.id   AF-R5LRU9-F1
#
_cell.length_a   1.000
_cell.length_b   1.000
_cell.length_c   1.000
_cell.angle_alpha   90.00
_cell.angle_beta   90.00
_cell.angle_gamma   90.00
#
_symmetry.space_group_name_H-M   'P 1'
#
loop_
_entity.id
_entity.type
_entity.pdbx_description
1 polymer ?
#
loop_
_entity_poly.entity_id
_entity_poly.type
_entity_poly.pdbx_seq_one_letter_code
_entity_poly.pdbx_strand_id
1 'polypeptide(L)'
;MFYKYEVRNNGNEDILYLYLTMNYEFSKEIGFNSSDKELTRRTRNFVLNNGINYNGSKVYLVIDGIVVKSLDISRNNTEIEVLKENLYYANDYYMVTIKLENMATIEVSLKEYLMGCLAGIYYNGLERETLKALCVLYRTYAFKEMSEKRSIMAFNDFVNYRPLSYYKLSWFSNYDENEKLLKDVVDDTDCLFLTYNQYYILPFIHYSNYGKTLDDEKYPYLTSVSSTWDMASPNYVNIRDYNFLNISKILRSNIGEESNIEAIDVDSNGLINKLRIDDSIYIGKDIVKLLNLKSRAINIIVNKDYIRFISRGYGDFLGLSIFGANEIAKNGCDYANILKYYFPKVTLNKYIKELS
;
A
#
# COMPACT_ATOMS: atom_id res chain seq x y z
N MET A 1 -19.25 18.74 -24.79
CA MET A 1 -19.97 18.33 -23.56
C MET A 1 -20.53 19.57 -22.88
N PHE A 2 -19.71 20.43 -22.28
CA PHE A 2 -20.14 21.73 -21.75
C PHE A 2 -20.06 22.79 -22.85
N TYR A 3 -21.09 23.63 -23.00
CA TYR A 3 -21.09 24.73 -23.99
C TYR A 3 -21.21 26.11 -23.36
N LYS A 4 -21.60 26.18 -22.09
CA LYS A 4 -21.76 27.41 -21.32
C LYS A 4 -21.51 27.12 -19.85
N TYR A 5 -21.05 28.13 -19.11
CA TYR A 5 -20.97 28.08 -17.66
C TYR A 5 -21.58 29.33 -17.02
N GLU A 6 -21.89 29.23 -15.74
CA GLU A 6 -22.29 30.34 -14.88
C GLU A 6 -21.79 30.09 -13.46
N VAL A 7 -21.22 31.10 -12.82
CA VAL A 7 -20.82 31.03 -11.41
C VAL A 7 -21.82 31.83 -10.60
N ARG A 8 -22.41 31.21 -9.56
CA ARG A 8 -23.31 31.89 -8.63
C ARG A 8 -22.83 31.67 -7.20
N ASN A 9 -22.73 32.74 -6.44
CA ASN A 9 -22.47 32.65 -5.01
C ASN A 9 -23.79 32.41 -4.26
N ASN A 10 -23.84 31.38 -3.41
CA ASN A 10 -25.04 31.02 -2.64
C ASN A 10 -25.07 31.65 -1.23
N GLY A 11 -24.13 32.55 -0.91
CA GLY A 11 -23.92 33.12 0.41
C GLY A 11 -22.83 32.42 1.24
N ASN A 12 -22.42 31.19 0.86
CA ASN A 12 -21.39 30.41 1.55
C ASN A 12 -20.18 30.07 0.66
N GLU A 13 -20.43 29.62 -0.57
CA GLU A 13 -19.40 29.27 -1.55
C GLU A 13 -19.87 29.66 -2.96
N ASP A 14 -18.93 29.76 -3.90
CA ASP A 14 -19.30 29.78 -5.30
C ASP A 14 -19.82 28.40 -5.73
N ILE A 15 -20.89 28.39 -6.51
CA ILE A 15 -21.42 27.20 -7.18
C ILE A 15 -21.22 27.40 -8.68
N LEU A 16 -20.58 26.42 -9.32
CA LEU A 16 -20.40 26.41 -10.76
C LEU A 16 -21.55 25.66 -11.45
N TYR A 17 -22.25 26.31 -12.35
CA TYR A 17 -23.26 25.70 -13.22
C TYR A 17 -22.63 25.44 -14.58
N LEU A 18 -22.61 24.18 -15.02
CA LEU A 18 -22.13 23.78 -16.34
C LEU A 18 -23.28 23.29 -17.20
N TYR A 19 -23.50 23.95 -18.34
CA TYR A 19 -24.59 23.66 -19.25
C TYR A 19 -24.15 22.65 -20.31
N LEU A 20 -24.91 21.57 -20.44
CA LEU A 20 -24.60 20.40 -21.28
C LEU A 20 -25.31 20.46 -22.63
N THR A 21 -24.63 20.07 -23.70
CA THR A 21 -25.22 19.99 -25.05
C THR A 21 -26.14 18.77 -25.18
N MET A 22 -27.31 18.91 -25.81
CA MET A 22 -28.24 17.79 -26.07
C MET A 22 -27.66 16.67 -26.97
N ASN A 23 -26.58 16.97 -27.70
CA ASN A 23 -25.91 16.01 -28.58
C ASN A 23 -24.95 15.06 -27.84
N TYR A 24 -24.81 15.19 -26.53
CA TYR A 24 -23.93 14.34 -25.72
C TYR A 24 -24.73 13.17 -25.13
N GLU A 25 -24.21 11.95 -25.19
CA GLU A 25 -24.91 10.75 -24.72
C GLU A 25 -24.70 10.53 -23.21
N PHE A 26 -25.72 10.78 -22.39
CA PHE A 26 -25.60 10.91 -20.92
C PHE A 26 -25.79 9.61 -20.12
N SER A 27 -26.31 8.55 -20.75
CA SER A 27 -26.87 7.38 -20.05
C SER A 27 -25.85 6.59 -19.22
N LYS A 28 -24.56 6.66 -19.58
CA LYS A 28 -23.48 5.97 -18.84
C LYS A 28 -22.91 6.77 -17.67
N GLU A 29 -23.05 8.10 -17.64
CA GLU A 29 -22.35 8.99 -16.69
C GLU A 29 -23.28 9.67 -15.67
N ILE A 30 -24.61 9.56 -15.85
CA ILE A 30 -25.63 10.14 -14.94
C ILE A 30 -26.46 9.04 -14.24
N GLY A 31 -26.27 7.76 -14.59
CA GLY A 31 -26.99 6.64 -13.97
C GLY A 31 -26.65 6.44 -12.49
N PHE A 32 -27.60 5.88 -11.71
CA PHE A 32 -27.44 5.66 -10.26
C PHE A 32 -26.22 4.80 -9.86
N ASN A 33 -25.63 4.04 -10.79
CA ASN A 33 -24.43 3.22 -10.59
C ASN A 33 -23.20 3.71 -11.39
N SER A 34 -23.24 4.93 -11.95
CA SER A 34 -22.12 5.47 -12.74
C SER A 34 -21.06 6.11 -11.84
N SER A 35 -19.80 5.77 -12.08
CA SER A 35 -18.65 6.44 -11.45
C SER A 35 -18.52 7.89 -11.92
N ASP A 36 -18.49 8.84 -10.99
CA ASP A 36 -18.34 10.27 -11.28
C ASP A 36 -16.92 10.65 -11.75
N LYS A 37 -15.97 9.72 -11.78
CA LYS A 37 -14.54 10.01 -12.03
C LYS A 37 -14.29 10.71 -13.37
N GLU A 38 -14.86 10.18 -14.46
CA GLU A 38 -14.66 10.75 -15.80
C GLU A 38 -15.34 12.12 -15.93
N LEU A 39 -16.53 12.25 -15.34
CA LEU A 39 -17.32 13.48 -15.32
C LEU A 39 -16.64 14.59 -14.50
N THR A 40 -16.11 14.25 -13.33
CA THR A 40 -15.31 15.13 -12.46
C THR A 40 -14.01 15.55 -13.15
N ARG A 41 -13.30 14.62 -13.82
CA ARG A 41 -12.09 14.93 -14.58
C ARG A 41 -12.35 15.92 -15.71
N ARG A 42 -13.42 15.70 -16.49
CA ARG A 42 -13.82 16.61 -17.58
C ARG A 42 -14.23 17.97 -17.07
N THR A 43 -14.95 18.01 -15.95
CA THR A 43 -15.35 19.25 -15.26
C THR A 43 -14.13 20.06 -14.84
N ARG A 44 -13.14 19.44 -14.20
CA ARG A 44 -11.88 20.10 -13.80
C ARG A 44 -11.11 20.65 -15.01
N ASN A 45 -10.98 19.86 -16.07
CA ASN A 45 -10.31 20.30 -17.29
C ASN A 45 -11.01 21.49 -17.95
N PHE A 46 -12.35 21.51 -17.94
CA PHE A 46 -13.12 22.61 -18.48
C PHE A 46 -12.91 23.91 -17.69
N VAL A 47 -12.89 23.83 -16.35
CA VAL A 47 -12.60 24.98 -15.46
C VAL A 47 -11.20 25.55 -15.76
N LEU A 48 -10.19 24.68 -15.82
CA LEU A 48 -8.80 25.08 -16.08
C LEU A 48 -8.63 25.70 -17.48
N ASN A 49 -9.11 25.03 -18.52
CA ASN A 49 -8.91 25.46 -19.91
C ASN A 49 -9.62 26.77 -20.25
N ASN A 50 -10.71 27.10 -19.54
CA ASN A 50 -11.47 28.34 -19.75
C ASN A 50 -11.13 29.42 -18.72
N GLY A 51 -10.15 29.19 -17.84
CA GLY A 51 -9.74 30.16 -16.82
C GLY A 51 -10.89 30.60 -15.90
N ILE A 52 -11.81 29.69 -15.57
CA ILE A 52 -13.01 30.03 -14.79
C ILE A 52 -12.60 30.33 -13.36
N ASN A 53 -12.78 31.58 -12.93
CA ASN A 53 -12.55 31.99 -11.55
C ASN A 53 -13.73 31.55 -10.68
N TYR A 54 -13.53 30.48 -9.91
CA TYR A 54 -14.54 29.80 -9.12
C TYR A 54 -13.91 29.36 -7.80
N ASN A 55 -14.46 29.87 -6.68
CA ASN A 55 -13.96 29.62 -5.33
C ASN A 55 -14.98 28.80 -4.52
N GLY A 56 -15.16 27.53 -4.89
CA GLY A 56 -16.07 26.61 -4.23
C GLY A 56 -15.76 25.15 -4.54
N SER A 57 -16.56 24.24 -3.99
CA SER A 57 -16.41 22.78 -4.20
C SER A 57 -17.51 22.16 -5.08
N LYS A 58 -18.69 22.77 -5.14
CA LYS A 58 -19.87 22.24 -5.84
C LYS A 58 -20.03 22.69 -7.30
N VAL A 59 -20.32 21.71 -8.15
CA VAL A 59 -20.73 21.91 -9.54
C VAL A 59 -22.11 21.31 -9.81
N TYR A 60 -23.00 22.08 -10.42
CA TYR A 60 -24.27 21.60 -10.95
C TYR A 60 -24.21 21.44 -12.47
N LEU A 61 -24.65 20.28 -12.94
CA LEU A 61 -24.81 20.03 -14.37
C LEU A 61 -26.24 20.35 -14.78
N VAL A 62 -26.38 21.18 -15.81
CA VAL A 62 -27.66 21.73 -16.26
C VAL A 62 -27.96 21.29 -17.68
N ILE A 63 -29.16 20.75 -17.90
CA ILE A 63 -29.72 20.45 -19.21
C ILE A 63 -31.06 21.18 -19.30
N ASP A 64 -31.22 22.05 -20.30
CA ASP A 64 -32.45 22.80 -20.58
C ASP A 64 -33.06 23.50 -19.34
N GLY A 65 -32.20 24.09 -18.51
CA GLY A 65 -32.59 24.79 -17.28
C GLY A 65 -32.83 23.91 -16.06
N ILE A 66 -32.75 22.57 -16.19
CA ILE A 66 -32.92 21.62 -15.09
C ILE A 66 -31.55 21.15 -14.59
N VAL A 67 -31.33 21.22 -13.27
CA VAL A 67 -30.15 20.59 -12.64
C VAL A 67 -30.35 19.08 -12.63
N VAL A 68 -29.52 18.37 -13.41
CA VAL A 68 -29.62 16.91 -13.58
C VAL A 68 -28.65 16.14 -12.70
N LYS A 69 -27.60 16.80 -12.19
CA LYS A 69 -26.60 16.18 -11.30
C LYS A 69 -25.83 17.25 -10.50
N SER A 70 -25.42 16.88 -9.29
CA SER A 70 -24.50 17.65 -8.46
C SER A 70 -23.19 16.88 -8.27
N LEU A 71 -22.06 17.58 -8.40
CA LEU A 71 -20.72 17.04 -8.23
C LEU A 71 -19.98 17.84 -7.17
N ASP A 72 -19.16 17.15 -6.38
CA ASP A 72 -18.13 17.78 -5.55
C ASP A 72 -16.79 17.61 -6.27
N ILE A 73 -16.21 18.73 -6.71
CA ILE A 73 -14.92 18.77 -7.40
C ILE A 73 -13.81 19.32 -6.53
N SER A 74 -14.03 19.38 -5.20
CA SER A 74 -13.00 19.76 -4.24
C SER A 74 -11.67 19.14 -4.66
N ARG A 75 -10.65 19.99 -4.67
CA ARG A 75 -9.27 19.54 -4.83
C ARG A 75 -8.97 18.65 -3.62
N ASN A 76 -9.27 17.37 -3.71
CA ASN A 76 -8.50 16.38 -2.98
C ASN A 76 -7.13 16.33 -3.66
N ASN A 77 -6.37 17.41 -3.45
CA ASN A 77 -4.95 17.42 -3.60
C ASN A 77 -4.44 16.48 -2.52
N THR A 78 -4.05 15.27 -2.87
CA THR A 78 -2.81 14.78 -2.28
C THR A 78 -1.76 15.77 -2.77
N GLU A 79 -1.50 16.84 -1.99
CA GLU A 79 -0.52 17.86 -2.37
C GLU A 79 0.82 17.16 -2.54
N ILE A 80 1.21 16.93 -3.80
CA ILE A 80 2.53 16.43 -4.12
C ILE A 80 3.46 17.61 -3.96
N GLU A 81 4.29 17.58 -2.92
CA GLU A 81 5.28 18.61 -2.69
C GLU A 81 6.43 18.42 -3.69
N VAL A 82 6.74 19.47 -4.44
CA VAL A 82 7.69 19.43 -5.56
C VAL A 82 9.03 20.01 -5.10
N LEU A 83 10.08 19.19 -5.13
CA LEU A 83 11.41 19.54 -4.63
C LEU A 83 12.41 19.63 -5.78
N LYS A 84 13.11 20.77 -5.87
CA LYS A 84 14.17 21.00 -6.87
C LYS A 84 15.52 20.58 -6.33
N GLU A 85 16.25 19.79 -7.09
CA GLU A 85 17.58 19.29 -6.72
C GLU A 85 18.56 19.41 -7.89
N ASN A 86 19.84 19.58 -7.55
CA ASN A 86 20.96 19.57 -8.50
C ASN A 86 21.31 18.15 -8.97
N LEU A 87 21.08 17.14 -8.12
CA LEU A 87 21.23 15.73 -8.46
C LEU A 87 19.94 15.19 -9.12
N TYR A 88 20.10 14.32 -10.11
CA TYR A 88 18.96 13.75 -10.81
C TYR A 88 18.55 12.41 -10.20
N TYR A 89 17.45 12.41 -9.44
CA TYR A 89 16.90 11.27 -8.68
C TYR A 89 15.95 10.37 -9.50
N ALA A 90 15.95 10.52 -10.82
CA ALA A 90 15.12 9.72 -11.71
C ALA A 90 15.59 8.26 -11.74
N ASN A 91 14.64 7.36 -11.99
CA ASN A 91 14.84 5.91 -11.94
C ASN A 91 16.03 5.42 -12.79
N ASP A 92 16.27 6.04 -13.95
CA ASP A 92 17.32 5.63 -14.89
C ASP A 92 18.72 6.19 -14.54
N TYR A 93 18.82 7.13 -13.60
CA TYR A 93 20.07 7.85 -13.31
C TYR A 93 20.56 7.65 -11.88
N TYR A 94 19.66 7.46 -10.93
CA TYR A 94 20.02 7.19 -9.55
C TYR A 94 20.53 5.76 -9.41
N MET A 95 21.70 5.58 -8.79
CA MET A 95 22.30 4.26 -8.58
C MET A 95 22.06 3.77 -7.15
N VAL A 96 21.77 2.47 -7.02
CA VAL A 96 21.54 1.79 -5.75
C VAL A 96 22.63 0.73 -5.55
N THR A 97 23.34 0.85 -4.44
CA THR A 97 24.35 -0.11 -4.02
C THR A 97 23.69 -1.20 -3.18
N ILE A 98 23.75 -2.46 -3.64
CA ILE A 98 23.11 -3.61 -2.99
C ILE A 98 24.17 -4.57 -2.48
N LYS A 99 24.04 -4.97 -1.21
CA LYS A 99 24.88 -5.96 -0.55
C LYS A 99 24.17 -7.32 -0.52
N LEU A 100 24.77 -8.30 -1.17
CA LEU A 100 24.25 -9.67 -1.31
C LEU A 100 24.49 -10.49 -0.03
N GLU A 101 23.91 -11.69 0.05
CA GLU A 101 24.05 -12.60 1.22
C GLU A 101 25.50 -12.98 1.51
N ASN A 102 26.32 -13.15 0.48
CA ASN A 102 27.75 -13.43 0.61
C ASN A 102 28.59 -12.16 0.88
N MET A 103 27.94 -11.05 1.24
CA MET A 103 28.54 -9.75 1.53
C MET A 103 29.20 -9.05 0.33
N ALA A 104 29.10 -9.61 -0.88
CA ALA A 104 29.50 -8.93 -2.10
C ALA A 104 28.56 -7.76 -2.40
N THR A 105 29.08 -6.73 -3.06
CA THR A 105 28.32 -5.53 -3.41
C THR A 105 28.15 -5.45 -4.91
N ILE A 106 26.95 -5.13 -5.36
CA ILE A 106 26.63 -4.79 -6.75
C ILE A 106 26.04 -3.37 -6.80
N GLU A 107 26.15 -2.72 -7.95
CA GLU A 107 25.51 -1.45 -8.21
C GLU A 107 24.55 -1.62 -9.39
N VAL A 108 23.32 -1.14 -9.22
CA VAL A 108 22.25 -1.21 -10.22
C VAL A 108 21.53 0.13 -10.29
N SER A 109 20.85 0.40 -11.40
CA SER A 109 19.96 1.57 -11.47
C SER A 109 18.82 1.43 -10.46
N LEU A 110 18.26 2.56 -10.02
CA LEU A 110 17.07 2.59 -9.17
C LEU A 110 15.91 1.87 -9.86
N LYS A 111 15.77 2.00 -11.18
CA LYS A 111 14.80 1.25 -11.98
C LYS A 111 14.91 -0.26 -11.77
N GLU A 112 16.11 -0.82 -11.97
CA GLU A 112 16.36 -2.26 -11.82
C GLU A 112 16.12 -2.74 -10.38
N TYR A 113 16.54 -1.93 -9.40
CA TYR A 113 16.27 -2.18 -7.98
C TYR A 113 14.76 -2.28 -7.71
N LEU A 114 13.98 -1.29 -8.17
CA LEU A 114 12.54 -1.25 -7.96
C LEU A 114 11.81 -2.39 -8.67
N MET A 115 12.21 -2.71 -9.91
CA MET A 115 11.66 -3.85 -10.64
C MET A 115 11.91 -5.17 -9.90
N GLY A 116 13.12 -5.37 -9.36
CA GLY A 116 13.44 -6.57 -8.57
C GLY A 116 12.67 -6.67 -7.26
N CYS A 117 12.47 -5.55 -6.56
CA CYS A 117 11.68 -5.51 -5.32
C CYS A 117 10.20 -5.80 -5.58
N LEU A 118 9.60 -5.14 -6.59
CA LEU A 118 8.21 -5.36 -6.97
C LEU A 118 7.98 -6.80 -7.45
N ALA A 119 8.94 -7.39 -8.17
CA ALA A 119 8.82 -8.76 -8.62
C ALA A 119 8.76 -9.78 -7.47
N GLY A 120 9.42 -9.50 -6.34
CA GLY A 120 9.38 -10.36 -5.15
C GLY A 120 8.03 -10.42 -4.44
N ILE A 121 7.13 -9.48 -4.72
CA ILE A 121 5.78 -9.42 -4.14
C ILE A 121 4.66 -9.60 -5.16
N TYR A 122 4.98 -9.53 -6.45
CA TYR A 122 3.98 -9.57 -7.51
C TYR A 122 3.35 -10.96 -7.67
N TYR A 123 2.02 -10.95 -7.80
CA TYR A 123 1.23 -12.10 -8.21
C TYR A 123 0.05 -11.63 -9.09
N ASN A 124 -0.49 -12.53 -9.91
CA ASN A 124 -1.63 -12.24 -10.76
C ASN A 124 -2.85 -11.86 -9.91
N GLY A 125 -3.32 -10.61 -10.04
CA GLY A 125 -4.43 -10.07 -9.27
C GLY A 125 -4.07 -8.85 -8.40
N LEU A 126 -2.79 -8.44 -8.37
CA LEU A 126 -2.42 -7.11 -7.86
C LEU A 126 -2.76 -6.03 -8.89
N GLU A 127 -3.51 -5.04 -8.44
CA GLU A 127 -3.87 -3.86 -9.22
C GLU A 127 -2.66 -2.97 -9.47
N ARG A 128 -2.65 -2.30 -10.62
CA ARG A 128 -1.58 -1.37 -11.01
C ARG A 128 -1.37 -0.27 -9.97
N GLU A 129 -2.45 0.24 -9.38
CA GLU A 129 -2.39 1.31 -8.38
C GLU A 129 -1.78 0.84 -7.05
N THR A 130 -1.95 -0.44 -6.69
CA THR A 130 -1.25 -1.05 -5.54
C THR A 130 0.24 -1.19 -5.83
N LEU A 131 0.61 -1.63 -7.04
CA LEU A 131 2.01 -1.71 -7.45
C LEU A 131 2.69 -0.34 -7.47
N LYS A 132 1.98 0.72 -7.89
CA LYS A 132 2.48 2.09 -7.81
C LYS A 132 2.72 2.54 -6.37
N ALA A 133 1.79 2.25 -5.45
CA ALA A 133 1.97 2.57 -4.03
C ALA A 133 3.22 1.86 -3.46
N LEU A 134 3.37 0.57 -3.77
CA LEU A 134 4.54 -0.22 -3.38
C LEU A 134 5.84 0.30 -4.00
N CYS A 135 5.80 0.75 -5.25
CA CYS A 135 6.95 1.34 -5.93
C CYS A 135 7.44 2.61 -5.23
N VAL A 136 6.52 3.52 -4.87
CA VAL A 136 6.83 4.73 -4.09
C VAL A 136 7.44 4.37 -2.73
N LEU A 137 6.92 3.33 -2.06
CA LEU A 137 7.47 2.84 -0.79
C LEU A 137 8.89 2.29 -0.97
N TYR A 138 9.14 1.39 -1.92
CA TYR A 138 10.50 0.88 -2.17
C TYR A 138 11.48 1.98 -2.59
N ARG A 139 11.02 2.97 -3.37
CA ARG A 139 11.86 4.13 -3.73
C ARG A 139 12.22 4.97 -2.51
N THR A 140 11.26 5.20 -1.63
CA THR A 140 11.48 5.91 -0.36
C THR A 140 12.51 5.18 0.51
N TYR A 141 12.40 3.86 0.61
CA TYR A 141 13.38 3.04 1.33
C TYR A 141 14.77 3.13 0.71
N ALA A 142 14.86 3.06 -0.63
CA ALA A 142 16.12 3.19 -1.32
C ALA A 142 16.80 4.54 -1.05
N PHE A 143 16.06 5.64 -1.17
CA PHE A 143 16.58 6.97 -0.89
C PHE A 143 17.04 7.11 0.57
N LYS A 144 16.26 6.59 1.53
CA LYS A 144 16.64 6.57 2.94
C LYS A 144 17.97 5.84 3.15
N GLU A 145 18.03 4.56 2.80
CA GLU A 145 19.19 3.72 3.09
C GLU A 145 20.45 4.17 2.33
N MET A 146 20.30 4.64 1.10
CA MET A 146 21.42 5.20 0.33
C MET A 146 21.92 6.53 0.92
N SER A 147 21.06 7.34 1.52
CA SER A 147 21.46 8.59 2.20
C SER A 147 22.18 8.34 3.54
N GLU A 148 21.75 7.33 4.30
CA GLU A 148 22.24 7.07 5.67
C GLU A 148 23.38 6.05 5.72
N LYS A 149 23.29 4.98 4.92
CA LYS A 149 24.18 3.81 5.00
C LYS A 149 24.94 3.52 3.71
N ARG A 150 24.62 4.22 2.61
CA ARG A 150 25.27 4.06 1.29
C ARG A 150 25.13 2.66 0.67
N SER A 151 24.32 1.78 1.25
CA SER A 151 24.06 0.43 0.74
C SER A 151 22.80 -0.18 1.34
N ILE A 152 22.22 -1.14 0.65
CA ILE A 152 21.02 -1.88 1.06
C ILE A 152 21.31 -3.38 1.06
N MET A 153 20.99 -4.10 2.14
CA MET A 153 21.04 -5.57 2.11
C MET A 153 19.96 -6.11 1.18
N ALA A 154 20.33 -7.02 0.27
CA ALA A 154 19.40 -7.63 -0.69
C ALA A 154 18.21 -8.32 -0.01
N PHE A 155 18.42 -8.87 1.20
CA PHE A 155 17.40 -9.52 2.00
C PHE A 155 17.42 -8.95 3.42
N ASN A 156 16.31 -8.33 3.82
CA ASN A 156 16.09 -7.78 5.15
C ASN A 156 14.58 -7.69 5.44
N ASP A 157 14.20 -7.13 6.59
CA ASP A 157 12.80 -7.04 7.03
C ASP A 157 11.90 -6.18 6.12
N PHE A 158 12.47 -5.26 5.34
CA PHE A 158 11.74 -4.36 4.43
C PHE A 158 11.80 -4.78 2.97
N VAL A 159 12.88 -5.47 2.56
CA VAL A 159 13.18 -5.74 1.16
C VAL A 159 13.67 -7.16 0.95
N ASN A 160 13.13 -7.78 -0.10
CA ASN A 160 13.61 -9.02 -0.69
C ASN A 160 13.89 -8.78 -2.16
N TYR A 161 15.12 -8.39 -2.47
CA TYR A 161 15.57 -8.05 -3.81
C TYR A 161 16.17 -9.28 -4.50
N ARG A 162 15.65 -9.56 -5.69
CA ARG A 162 16.29 -10.42 -6.69
C ARG A 162 16.21 -9.72 -8.04
N PRO A 163 17.23 -9.81 -8.90
CA PRO A 163 17.15 -9.23 -10.23
C PRO A 163 15.94 -9.81 -10.98
N LEU A 164 15.29 -9.02 -11.84
CA LEU A 164 14.07 -9.46 -12.53
C LEU A 164 14.25 -10.79 -13.29
N SER A 165 15.46 -11.03 -13.82
CA SER A 165 15.82 -12.27 -14.51
C SER A 165 15.64 -13.54 -13.66
N TYR A 166 15.70 -13.43 -12.33
CA TYR A 166 15.44 -14.53 -11.40
C TYR A 166 14.02 -15.12 -11.57
N TYR A 167 13.04 -14.29 -11.93
CA TYR A 167 11.63 -14.67 -12.03
C TYR A 167 11.24 -15.22 -13.41
N LYS A 168 12.18 -15.32 -14.37
CA LYS A 168 11.90 -15.83 -15.73
C LYS A 168 11.28 -17.22 -15.74
N LEU A 169 11.74 -18.12 -14.87
CA LEU A 169 11.20 -19.48 -14.78
C LEU A 169 9.83 -19.50 -14.11
N SER A 170 9.63 -18.76 -13.01
CA SER A 170 8.35 -18.72 -12.30
C SER A 170 7.24 -18.04 -13.11
N TRP A 171 7.61 -17.13 -14.01
CA TRP A 171 6.68 -16.39 -14.86
C TRP A 171 6.77 -16.79 -16.33
N PHE A 172 7.28 -17.98 -16.65
CA PHE A 172 7.63 -18.36 -18.04
C PHE A 172 6.57 -17.97 -19.09
N SER A 173 5.28 -18.19 -18.82
CA SER A 173 4.19 -17.87 -19.74
C SER A 173 3.77 -16.39 -19.80
N ASN A 174 4.10 -15.59 -18.78
CA ASN A 174 3.66 -14.19 -18.64
C ASN A 174 4.83 -13.23 -18.39
N TYR A 175 6.07 -13.66 -18.63
CA TYR A 175 7.26 -12.89 -18.24
C TYR A 175 7.28 -11.51 -18.89
N ASP A 176 7.10 -11.44 -20.21
CA ASP A 176 7.14 -10.18 -20.96
C ASP A 176 6.00 -9.24 -20.55
N GLU A 177 4.80 -9.78 -20.27
CA GLU A 177 3.66 -9.01 -19.79
C GLU A 177 3.90 -8.44 -18.39
N ASN A 178 4.41 -9.26 -17.48
CA ASN A 178 4.73 -8.87 -16.12
C ASN A 178 5.88 -7.87 -16.09
N GLU A 179 6.94 -8.09 -16.86
CA GLU A 179 8.06 -7.15 -17.02
C GLU A 179 7.57 -5.79 -17.51
N LYS A 180 6.72 -5.78 -18.55
CA LYS A 180 6.14 -4.54 -19.08
C LYS A 180 5.29 -3.82 -18.03
N LEU A 181 4.41 -4.54 -17.32
CA LEU A 181 3.58 -3.97 -16.26
C LEU A 181 4.45 -3.32 -15.17
N LEU A 182 5.47 -4.02 -14.68
CA LEU A 182 6.34 -3.51 -13.63
C LEU A 182 7.15 -2.31 -14.11
N LYS A 183 7.63 -2.33 -15.36
CA LYS A 183 8.31 -1.19 -15.98
C LYS A 183 7.40 0.04 -16.04
N ASP A 184 6.17 -0.13 -16.54
CA ASP A 184 5.20 0.96 -16.64
C ASP A 184 4.85 1.54 -15.26
N VAL A 185 4.76 0.70 -14.22
CA VAL A 185 4.56 1.15 -12.83
C VAL A 185 5.74 1.98 -12.30
N VAL A 186 6.97 1.52 -12.56
CA VAL A 186 8.18 2.22 -12.13
C VAL A 186 8.27 3.58 -12.80
N ASP A 187 8.02 3.63 -14.11
CA ASP A 187 8.08 4.85 -14.91
C ASP A 187 6.95 5.84 -14.54
N ASP A 188 5.72 5.36 -14.31
CA ASP A 188 4.59 6.20 -13.87
C ASP A 188 4.80 6.89 -12.52
N THR A 189 5.67 6.32 -11.66
CA THR A 189 5.93 6.83 -10.31
C THR A 189 7.29 7.49 -10.17
N ASP A 190 7.92 7.84 -11.30
CA ASP A 190 9.26 8.39 -11.30
C ASP A 190 9.38 9.62 -10.39
N CYS A 191 10.50 9.65 -9.66
CA CYS A 191 10.82 10.65 -8.65
C CYS A 191 9.84 10.80 -7.46
N LEU A 192 8.83 9.93 -7.30
CA LEU A 192 7.89 10.03 -6.17
C LEU A 192 8.38 9.28 -4.92
N PHE A 193 8.26 9.92 -3.76
CA PHE A 193 8.69 9.37 -2.46
C PHE A 193 7.90 9.95 -1.29
N LEU A 194 8.04 9.36 -0.10
CA LEU A 194 7.33 9.79 1.12
C LEU A 194 8.28 10.36 2.17
N THR A 195 7.84 11.43 2.84
CA THR A 195 8.55 12.00 3.99
C THR A 195 7.64 12.23 5.18
N TYR A 196 8.24 12.21 6.37
CA TYR A 196 7.64 12.69 7.60
C TYR A 196 8.61 13.66 8.26
N ASN A 197 8.15 14.86 8.59
CA ASN A 197 9.02 15.95 9.06
C ASN A 197 10.23 16.19 8.14
N GLN A 198 10.02 16.17 6.82
CA GLN A 198 11.06 16.33 5.79
C GLN A 198 12.11 15.21 5.70
N TYR A 199 12.01 14.15 6.51
CA TYR A 199 12.89 12.98 6.42
C TYR A 199 12.20 11.81 5.72
N TYR A 200 12.95 11.02 4.93
CA TYR A 200 12.45 9.77 4.38
C TYR A 200 11.98 8.81 5.49
N ILE A 201 10.78 8.27 5.33
CA ILE A 201 10.23 7.29 6.26
C ILE A 201 10.86 5.91 6.07
N LEU A 202 10.72 5.03 7.07
CA LEU A 202 10.80 3.59 6.82
C LEU A 202 9.43 3.12 6.35
N PRO A 203 9.28 2.59 5.13
CA PRO A 203 7.98 2.25 4.61
C PRO A 203 7.59 0.83 5.04
N PHE A 204 6.97 0.71 6.21
CA PHE A 204 6.47 -0.57 6.70
C PHE A 204 5.36 -1.10 5.79
N ILE A 205 5.49 -2.37 5.39
CA ILE A 205 4.53 -3.10 4.56
C ILE A 205 4.32 -4.49 5.13
N HIS A 206 3.10 -5.00 4.99
CA HIS A 206 2.75 -6.37 5.35
C HIS A 206 1.76 -6.95 4.34
N TYR A 207 1.62 -8.28 4.32
CA TYR A 207 0.76 -8.92 3.33
C TYR A 207 -0.71 -8.61 3.58
N SER A 208 -1.22 -8.96 4.77
CA SER A 208 -2.63 -8.84 5.12
C SER A 208 -2.78 -8.39 6.55
N ASN A 209 -3.72 -7.48 6.80
CA ASN A 209 -4.02 -7.01 8.14
C ASN A 209 -5.03 -7.94 8.86
N TYR A 210 -5.12 -7.85 10.18
CA TYR A 210 -6.11 -8.58 11.01
C TYR A 210 -7.39 -7.75 11.28
N GLY A 211 -7.44 -6.48 10.86
CA GLY A 211 -8.62 -5.60 10.91
C GLY A 211 -8.30 -4.12 11.09
N LYS A 212 -7.10 -3.79 11.61
CA LYS A 212 -6.54 -2.44 11.72
C LYS A 212 -5.00 -2.46 11.73
N THR A 213 -4.36 -1.44 11.19
CA THR A 213 -2.91 -1.24 11.35
C THR A 213 -2.57 -0.84 12.79
N LEU A 214 -1.29 -0.86 13.14
CA LEU A 214 -0.81 -0.49 14.47
C LEU A 214 -0.15 0.90 14.46
N ASP A 215 -0.33 1.62 15.57
CA ASP A 215 0.53 2.74 15.94
C ASP A 215 1.89 2.23 16.43
N ASP A 216 2.92 3.07 16.35
CA ASP A 216 4.23 2.78 16.89
C ASP A 216 4.89 4.06 17.43
N GLU A 217 5.34 4.03 18.69
CA GLU A 217 5.95 5.19 19.34
C GLU A 217 7.32 5.56 18.74
N LYS A 218 8.07 4.56 18.26
CA LYS A 218 9.38 4.76 17.63
C LYS A 218 9.24 5.30 16.22
N TYR A 219 8.12 5.04 15.55
CA TYR A 219 7.79 5.54 14.22
C TYR A 219 6.48 6.33 14.22
N PRO A 220 6.48 7.60 14.68
CA PRO A 220 5.25 8.36 14.94
C PRO A 220 4.35 8.64 13.73
N TYR A 221 4.86 8.44 12.50
CA TYR A 221 4.06 8.55 11.28
C TYR A 221 3.16 7.33 11.06
N LEU A 222 3.48 6.19 11.68
CA LEU A 222 2.62 5.02 11.70
C LEU A 222 1.40 5.33 12.55
N THR A 223 0.23 4.99 12.01
CA THR A 223 -1.06 5.29 12.61
C THR A 223 -1.95 4.06 12.51
N SER A 224 -2.71 3.77 13.57
CA SER A 224 -3.77 2.77 13.50
C SER A 224 -4.93 3.28 12.64
N VAL A 225 -5.09 2.68 11.48
CA VAL A 225 -6.21 2.89 10.57
C VAL A 225 -6.99 1.59 10.44
N SER A 226 -8.29 1.70 10.20
CA SER A 226 -9.11 0.53 9.87
C SER A 226 -8.52 -0.16 8.64
N SER A 227 -8.63 -1.49 8.56
CA SER A 227 -8.16 -2.27 7.42
C SER A 227 -9.07 -3.49 7.25
N THR A 228 -10.38 -3.24 7.17
CA THR A 228 -11.41 -4.29 7.02
C THR A 228 -11.43 -4.88 5.61
N TRP A 229 -10.89 -4.15 4.62
CA TRP A 229 -10.68 -4.62 3.25
C TRP A 229 -9.89 -5.94 3.19
N ASP A 230 -8.99 -6.15 4.16
CA ASP A 230 -8.19 -7.37 4.27
C ASP A 230 -9.00 -8.63 4.53
N MET A 231 -10.27 -8.53 4.93
CA MET A 231 -11.14 -9.70 5.08
C MET A 231 -11.34 -10.46 3.76
N ALA A 232 -11.16 -9.81 2.61
CA ALA A 232 -11.19 -10.45 1.30
C ALA A 232 -9.88 -11.18 0.94
N SER A 233 -8.83 -11.02 1.74
CA SER A 233 -7.54 -11.68 1.50
C SER A 233 -7.68 -13.19 1.65
N PRO A 234 -7.16 -13.99 0.71
CA PRO A 234 -7.06 -15.45 0.89
C PRO A 234 -6.15 -15.82 2.05
N ASN A 235 -5.33 -14.87 2.53
CA ASN A 235 -4.45 -15.04 3.68
C ASN A 235 -5.01 -14.37 4.95
N TYR A 236 -6.30 -13.99 5.00
CA TYR A 236 -6.87 -13.34 6.18
C TYR A 236 -6.98 -14.30 7.37
N VAL A 237 -7.39 -15.55 7.16
CA VAL A 237 -7.42 -16.60 8.20
C VAL A 237 -6.51 -17.74 7.77
N ASN A 238 -5.53 -18.06 8.60
CA ASN A 238 -4.59 -19.15 8.34
C ASN A 238 -4.65 -20.16 9.48
N ILE A 239 -4.87 -21.43 9.12
CA ILE A 239 -4.96 -22.54 10.06
C ILE A 239 -3.69 -23.40 9.93
N ARG A 240 -3.07 -23.70 11.06
CA ARG A 240 -1.94 -24.62 11.17
C ARG A 240 -2.22 -25.63 12.27
N ASP A 241 -2.33 -26.89 11.87
CA ASP A 241 -2.51 -28.01 12.79
C ASP A 241 -1.17 -28.71 13.02
N TYR A 242 -0.85 -28.97 14.28
CA TYR A 242 0.28 -29.77 14.70
C TYR A 242 -0.21 -30.93 15.55
N ASN A 243 0.08 -32.16 15.15
CA ASN A 243 0.00 -33.27 16.08
C ASN A 243 1.04 -33.10 17.20
N PHE A 244 0.78 -33.74 18.34
CA PHE A 244 1.63 -33.63 19.54
C PHE A 244 3.08 -34.03 19.30
N LEU A 245 3.33 -35.06 18.50
CA LEU A 245 4.68 -35.49 18.14
C LEU A 245 5.47 -34.40 17.40
N ASN A 246 4.82 -33.73 16.44
CA ASN A 246 5.47 -32.71 15.61
C ASN A 246 5.73 -31.43 16.41
N ILE A 247 4.75 -30.93 17.17
CA ILE A 247 4.96 -29.73 17.99
C ILE A 247 6.00 -29.97 19.08
N SER A 248 6.03 -31.18 19.66
CA SER A 248 7.02 -31.56 20.67
C SER A 248 8.45 -31.53 20.12
N LYS A 249 8.63 -32.01 18.88
CA LYS A 249 9.93 -31.96 18.19
C LYS A 249 10.38 -30.52 17.90
N ILE A 250 9.45 -29.67 17.43
CA ILE A 250 9.76 -28.28 17.09
C ILE A 250 10.14 -27.49 18.35
N LEU A 251 9.34 -27.64 19.41
CA LEU A 251 9.52 -26.91 20.67
C LEU A 251 10.54 -27.55 21.61
N ARG A 252 11.02 -28.76 21.29
CA ARG A 252 11.92 -29.57 22.12
C ARG A 252 11.38 -29.76 23.54
N SER A 253 10.07 -29.97 23.65
CA SER A 253 9.33 -30.19 24.90
C SER A 253 8.29 -31.29 24.68
N ASN A 254 7.84 -31.97 25.73
CA ASN A 254 6.81 -33.00 25.62
C ASN A 254 5.42 -32.36 25.71
N ILE A 255 4.82 -32.05 24.56
CA ILE A 255 3.51 -31.40 24.47
C ILE A 255 2.43 -32.45 24.21
N GLY A 256 1.38 -32.46 25.02
CA GLY A 256 0.25 -33.39 24.92
C GLY A 256 -1.11 -32.71 25.05
N GLU A 257 -2.19 -33.51 25.06
CA GLU A 257 -3.57 -33.03 25.23
C GLU A 257 -3.77 -32.28 26.55
N GLU A 258 -3.09 -32.73 27.60
CA GLU A 258 -3.12 -32.14 28.95
C GLU A 258 -2.14 -30.98 29.14
N SER A 259 -1.36 -30.61 28.10
CA SER A 259 -0.43 -29.48 28.21
C SER A 259 -1.20 -28.17 28.37
N ASN A 260 -0.77 -27.35 29.33
CA ASN A 260 -1.37 -26.05 29.55
C ASN A 260 -0.81 -25.03 28.55
N ILE A 261 -1.65 -24.50 27.66
CA ILE A 261 -1.28 -23.49 26.67
C ILE A 261 -2.02 -22.19 26.97
N GLU A 262 -1.27 -21.15 27.31
CA GLU A 262 -1.84 -19.89 27.79
C GLU A 262 -1.11 -18.68 27.21
N ALA A 263 -1.86 -17.74 26.65
CA ALA A 263 -1.33 -16.44 26.26
C ALA A 263 -1.19 -15.55 27.51
N ILE A 264 0.01 -15.50 28.08
CA ILE A 264 0.29 -14.80 29.35
C ILE A 264 0.55 -13.30 29.19
N ASP A 265 0.79 -12.86 27.96
CA ASP A 265 0.97 -11.45 27.62
C ASP A 265 0.35 -11.20 26.24
N VAL A 266 -0.69 -10.39 26.22
CA VAL A 266 -1.44 -9.98 25.03
C VAL A 266 -1.51 -8.46 25.06
N ASP A 267 -1.06 -7.79 24.00
CA ASP A 267 -1.11 -6.33 23.94
C ASP A 267 -2.54 -5.80 23.78
N SER A 268 -2.70 -4.47 23.88
CA SER A 268 -3.99 -3.79 23.70
C SER A 268 -4.61 -3.97 22.31
N ASN A 269 -3.86 -4.53 21.37
CA ASN A 269 -4.31 -4.85 20.01
C ASN A 269 -4.70 -6.33 19.86
N GLY A 270 -4.66 -7.12 20.93
CA GLY A 270 -5.01 -8.53 20.91
C GLY A 270 -3.93 -9.42 20.29
N LEU A 271 -2.68 -8.94 20.24
CA LEU A 271 -1.56 -9.69 19.68
C LEU A 271 -0.76 -10.35 20.79
N ILE A 272 -0.47 -11.64 20.63
CA ILE A 272 0.26 -12.41 21.65
C ILE A 272 1.73 -11.96 21.68
N ASN A 273 2.16 -11.43 22.81
CA ASN A 273 3.56 -11.07 23.10
C ASN A 273 4.32 -12.21 23.75
N LYS A 274 3.65 -12.99 24.62
CA LYS A 274 4.23 -14.18 25.24
C LYS A 274 3.20 -15.30 25.31
N LEU A 275 3.64 -16.50 24.96
CA LEU A 275 2.85 -17.73 25.05
C LEU A 275 3.56 -18.67 26.03
N ARG A 276 2.82 -19.15 27.02
CA ARG A 276 3.28 -20.22 27.91
C ARG A 276 2.75 -21.55 27.40
N ILE A 277 3.63 -22.54 27.35
CA ILE A 277 3.28 -23.94 27.11
C ILE A 277 3.94 -24.73 28.24
N ASP A 278 3.13 -25.25 29.16
CA ASP A 278 3.57 -25.83 30.42
C ASP A 278 4.50 -24.86 31.18
N ASP A 279 5.74 -25.27 31.46
CA ASP A 279 6.72 -24.45 32.17
C ASP A 279 7.54 -23.51 31.24
N SER A 280 7.36 -23.63 29.92
CA SER A 280 8.15 -22.87 28.93
C SER A 280 7.45 -21.60 28.49
N ILE A 281 8.18 -20.48 28.46
CA ILE A 281 7.69 -19.19 27.96
C ILE A 281 8.34 -18.87 26.62
N TYR A 282 7.52 -18.62 25.62
CA TYR A 282 7.92 -18.25 24.27
C TYR A 282 7.56 -16.81 23.95
N ILE A 283 8.48 -16.09 23.30
CA ILE A 283 8.22 -14.76 22.74
C ILE A 283 7.31 -14.90 21.51
N GLY A 284 6.30 -14.05 21.38
CA GLY A 284 5.29 -14.11 20.33
C GLY A 284 5.86 -14.05 18.91
N LYS A 285 6.88 -13.23 18.67
CA LYS A 285 7.55 -13.19 17.35
C LYS A 285 8.32 -14.48 17.05
N ASP A 286 8.89 -15.11 18.07
CA ASP A 286 9.68 -16.33 17.92
C ASP A 286 8.77 -17.54 17.71
N ILE A 287 7.64 -17.63 18.43
CA ILE A 287 6.67 -18.72 18.22
C ILE A 287 6.06 -18.67 16.81
N VAL A 288 5.79 -17.46 16.29
CA VAL A 288 5.32 -17.28 14.91
C VAL A 288 6.32 -17.84 13.90
N LYS A 289 7.62 -17.58 14.09
CA LYS A 289 8.68 -18.11 13.23
C LYS A 289 8.84 -19.63 13.39
N LEU A 290 8.96 -20.12 14.63
CA LEU A 290 9.16 -21.53 14.94
C LEU A 290 8.03 -22.43 14.43
N LEU A 291 6.79 -21.97 14.58
CA LEU A 291 5.59 -22.69 14.14
C LEU A 291 5.08 -22.21 12.77
N ASN A 292 5.87 -21.45 12.00
CA ASN A 292 5.51 -20.96 10.66
C ASN A 292 4.07 -20.41 10.57
N LEU A 293 3.67 -19.65 11.60
CA LEU A 293 2.39 -18.95 11.66
C LEU A 293 2.50 -17.65 10.86
N LYS A 294 1.36 -17.05 10.51
CA LYS A 294 1.35 -15.83 9.69
C LYS A 294 1.38 -14.55 10.51
N SER A 295 0.96 -14.58 11.76
CA SER A 295 0.93 -13.40 12.62
C SER A 295 0.84 -13.75 14.10
N ARG A 296 0.94 -12.73 14.97
CA ARG A 296 0.71 -12.82 16.43
C ARG A 296 -0.77 -12.76 16.83
N ALA A 297 -1.68 -12.49 15.88
CA ALA A 297 -3.12 -12.47 16.13
C ALA A 297 -3.66 -13.91 16.08
N ILE A 298 -3.40 -14.68 17.14
CA ILE A 298 -3.57 -16.14 17.15
C ILE A 298 -4.66 -16.55 18.14
N ASN A 299 -5.53 -17.48 17.71
CA ASN A 299 -6.35 -18.29 18.60
C ASN A 299 -5.80 -19.73 18.59
N ILE A 300 -5.81 -20.39 19.74
CA ILE A 300 -5.28 -21.74 19.91
C ILE A 300 -6.41 -22.66 20.38
N ILE A 301 -6.55 -23.82 19.73
CA ILE A 301 -7.51 -24.86 20.09
C ILE A 301 -6.74 -26.17 20.29
N VAL A 302 -6.79 -26.71 21.51
CA VAL A 302 -6.25 -28.04 21.80
C VAL A 302 -7.35 -29.06 21.53
N ASN A 303 -7.05 -30.02 20.66
CA ASN A 303 -7.93 -31.16 20.36
C ASN A 303 -7.23 -32.44 20.81
N LYS A 304 -7.99 -33.54 20.82
CA LYS A 304 -7.52 -34.86 21.28
C LYS A 304 -6.20 -35.34 20.67
N ASP A 305 -5.98 -35.10 19.38
CA ASP A 305 -4.81 -35.61 18.65
C ASP A 305 -3.87 -34.51 18.13
N TYR A 306 -4.28 -33.24 18.22
CA TYR A 306 -3.57 -32.11 17.62
C TYR A 306 -3.90 -30.77 18.26
N ILE A 307 -2.99 -29.82 18.13
CA ILE A 307 -3.19 -28.41 18.46
C ILE A 307 -3.38 -27.63 17.16
N ARG A 308 -4.42 -26.81 17.12
CA ARG A 308 -4.74 -25.92 16.02
C ARG A 308 -4.41 -24.49 16.38
N PHE A 309 -3.58 -23.86 15.55
CA PHE A 309 -3.31 -22.42 15.58
C PHE A 309 -4.09 -21.76 14.46
N ILE A 310 -4.92 -20.77 14.81
CA ILE A 310 -5.70 -19.96 13.87
C ILE A 310 -5.15 -18.54 13.94
N SER A 311 -4.39 -18.14 12.93
CA SER A 311 -3.83 -16.78 12.84
C SER A 311 -4.67 -15.90 11.91
N ARG A 312 -4.90 -14.65 12.32
CA ARG A 312 -5.56 -13.62 11.51
C ARG A 312 -4.55 -12.66 10.91
N GLY A 313 -4.73 -12.31 9.63
CA GLY A 313 -3.77 -11.55 8.84
C GLY A 313 -2.42 -12.22 8.66
N TYR A 314 -1.49 -11.50 8.03
CA TYR A 314 -0.14 -11.93 7.72
C TYR A 314 0.83 -10.74 7.77
N GLY A 315 1.65 -10.71 8.83
CA GLY A 315 2.74 -9.74 9.02
C GLY A 315 2.75 -9.15 10.43
N ASP A 316 3.40 -7.99 10.55
CA ASP A 316 3.53 -7.23 11.80
C ASP A 316 2.46 -6.15 11.98
N PHE A 317 1.66 -5.89 10.93
CA PHE A 317 0.52 -4.96 10.89
C PHE A 317 0.89 -3.48 10.93
N LEU A 318 2.13 -3.14 10.61
CA LEU A 318 2.60 -1.76 10.51
C LEU A 318 2.50 -1.25 9.06
N GLY A 319 2.09 0.01 8.89
CA GLY A 319 2.02 0.68 7.60
C GLY A 319 1.04 0.05 6.62
N LEU A 320 1.44 -0.11 5.36
CA LEU A 320 0.54 -0.52 4.28
C LEU A 320 0.30 -2.04 4.27
N SER A 321 -0.97 -2.43 4.27
CA SER A 321 -1.36 -3.81 3.93
C SER A 321 -1.47 -3.98 2.42
N ILE A 322 -0.76 -4.94 1.83
CA ILE A 322 -0.77 -5.20 0.39
C ILE A 322 -2.16 -5.64 -0.08
N PHE A 323 -2.79 -6.60 0.60
CA PHE A 323 -4.14 -7.06 0.22
C PHE A 323 -5.19 -5.98 0.45
N GLY A 324 -5.14 -5.27 1.59
CA GLY A 324 -6.06 -4.16 1.85
C GLY A 324 -5.90 -3.04 0.82
N ALA A 325 -4.67 -2.66 0.46
CA ALA A 325 -4.39 -1.70 -0.60
C ALA A 325 -4.91 -2.16 -1.97
N ASN A 326 -4.84 -3.46 -2.24
CA ASN A 326 -5.35 -4.05 -3.47
C ASN A 326 -6.86 -3.96 -3.60
N GLU A 327 -7.59 -4.24 -2.52
CA GLU A 327 -9.04 -4.08 -2.52
C GLU A 327 -9.47 -2.61 -2.62
N ILE A 328 -8.74 -1.69 -1.97
CA ILE A 328 -8.93 -0.24 -2.16
C ILE A 328 -8.72 0.15 -3.63
N ALA A 329 -7.69 -0.38 -4.28
CA ALA A 329 -7.42 -0.15 -5.70
C ALA A 329 -8.52 -0.72 -6.63
N LYS A 330 -9.06 -1.92 -6.34
CA LYS A 330 -10.18 -2.52 -7.09
C LYS A 330 -11.45 -1.68 -7.01
N ASN A 331 -11.65 -0.97 -5.90
CA ASN A 331 -12.73 0.02 -5.75
C ASN A 331 -12.38 1.38 -6.40
N GLY A 332 -11.26 1.42 -7.14
CA GLY A 332 -10.83 2.46 -8.05
C GLY A 332 -10.11 3.63 -7.40
N CYS A 333 -9.65 3.49 -6.16
CA CYS A 333 -8.75 4.47 -5.55
C CYS A 333 -7.35 4.35 -6.20
N ASP A 334 -6.72 5.49 -6.48
CA ASP A 334 -5.36 5.52 -7.00
C ASP A 334 -4.31 5.31 -5.90
N TYR A 335 -3.05 5.16 -6.30
CA TYR A 335 -1.92 4.96 -5.39
C TYR A 335 -1.76 6.08 -4.35
N ALA A 336 -2.08 7.33 -4.71
CA ALA A 336 -1.93 8.47 -3.81
C ALA A 336 -2.97 8.40 -2.67
N ASN A 337 -4.21 8.02 -2.99
CA ASN A 337 -5.25 7.75 -1.99
C ASN A 337 -4.86 6.57 -1.08
N ILE A 338 -4.30 5.50 -1.64
CA ILE A 338 -3.83 4.33 -0.88
C ILE A 338 -2.73 4.73 0.11
N LEU A 339 -1.71 5.47 -0.34
CA LEU A 339 -0.61 5.93 0.52
C LEU A 339 -1.13 6.88 1.60
N LYS A 340 -2.02 7.81 1.27
CA LYS A 340 -2.61 8.74 2.24
C LYS A 340 -3.45 8.02 3.29
N TYR A 341 -4.12 6.92 2.91
CA TYR A 341 -4.90 6.11 3.83
C TYR A 341 -4.03 5.41 4.86
N TYR A 342 -2.99 4.68 4.43
CA TYR A 342 -2.12 3.92 5.34
C TYR A 342 -1.09 4.78 6.07
N PHE A 343 -0.74 5.95 5.52
CA PHE A 343 0.23 6.86 6.09
C PHE A 343 -0.35 8.29 6.17
N PRO A 344 -1.37 8.53 7.01
CA PRO A 344 -2.10 9.81 7.01
C PRO A 344 -1.23 11.01 7.40
N LYS A 345 -0.14 10.78 8.15
CA LYS A 345 0.78 11.80 8.63
C LYS A 345 1.95 12.10 7.68
N VAL A 346 2.11 11.36 6.58
CA VAL A 346 3.25 11.53 5.66
C VAL A 346 2.87 12.40 4.47
N THR A 347 3.89 13.04 3.89
CA THR A 347 3.78 13.84 2.67
C THR A 347 4.29 13.04 1.48
N LEU A 348 3.52 13.03 0.39
CA LEU A 348 3.97 12.53 -0.91
C LEU A 348 4.73 13.66 -1.62
N ASN A 349 5.97 13.40 -2.01
CA ASN A 349 6.86 14.37 -2.63
C ASN A 349 7.27 13.90 -4.02
N LYS A 350 7.74 14.83 -4.85
CA LYS A 350 8.34 14.56 -6.15
C LYS A 350 9.62 15.35 -6.34
N TYR A 351 10.72 14.67 -6.67
CA TYR A 351 11.91 15.35 -7.17
C TYR A 351 11.73 15.81 -8.61
N ILE A 352 12.15 17.02 -8.90
CA ILE A 352 12.30 17.54 -10.25
C ILE A 352 13.71 18.09 -10.44
N LYS A 353 14.24 17.85 -11.64
CA LYS A 353 15.52 18.42 -12.03
C LYS A 353 15.38 19.93 -12.14
N GLU A 354 16.24 20.66 -11.45
CA GLU A 354 16.36 22.09 -11.71
C GLU A 354 16.97 22.29 -13.11
N LEU A 355 16.21 22.88 -14.02
CA LEU A 355 16.73 23.28 -15.33
C LEU A 355 17.53 24.56 -15.11
N SER A 356 18.85 24.44 -15.23
CA SER A 356 19.81 25.56 -15.24
C SER A 356 19.60 26.49 -16.43
#